data_AF-A0A284QZM9-F1
#
_entry.id   AF-A0A284QZM9-F1
#
_cell.length_a   1.000
_cell.length_b   1.000
_cell.length_c   1.000
_cell.angle_alpha   90.00
_cell.angle_beta   90.00
_cell.angle_gamma   90.00
#
_symmetry.space_group_name_H-M   'P 1'
#
loop_
_entity.id
_entity.type
_entity.pdbx_description
1 polymer ?
#
loop_
_entity_poly.entity_id
_entity_poly.type
_entity_poly.pdbx_seq_one_letter_code
_entity_poly.pdbx_strand_id
1 'polypeptide(L)'
;MILRQLPRLCRSLSTEVYHLPSSSTSIIPLVTREVEAQPIPNGARSISLAHPKDPAAQLPHSLSDSPSSSKSQPPPPPSPTTTPTMDSALSQVESPSVPSKVESKGPVYSQPPFHTHAFFTVLEKTFPTPTARGLMRATRALLVDRVGRVRREGLTAKDLDNQAYLFRAALSELRSEITMTTKNDIAAMKSSGTVLRREVDKLDVKMKEDLGFLKHEIQMELDSRKNEVKEQFKRQDISVEEMLNKFIVEVSTLRTVVEEVKWDNTRRAVLTLFGFVAVFLTFMELRPKPPPTPPAPASRHIPPPRPSNPVHETGDGLEKIDWVT
;
A
#
# COMPACT_ATOMS: atom_id res chain seq x y z
N MET A 1 54.13 -10.50 33.36
CA MET A 1 54.45 -9.13 32.88
C MET A 1 53.34 -8.66 31.94
N ILE A 2 53.13 -7.35 31.82
CA ILE A 2 52.03 -6.73 31.06
C ILE A 2 52.61 -5.93 29.88
N LEU A 3 52.00 -6.03 28.70
CA LEU A 3 51.81 -4.98 27.66
C LEU A 3 50.95 -5.62 26.54
N ARG A 4 49.69 -5.23 26.30
CA ARG A 4 49.19 -4.00 25.63
C ARG A 4 49.83 -3.75 24.25
N GLN A 5 49.04 -3.84 23.17
CA GLN A 5 48.72 -2.72 22.26
C GLN A 5 47.67 -3.12 21.18
N LEU A 6 46.82 -2.15 20.80
CA LEU A 6 45.83 -2.09 19.69
C LEU A 6 45.71 -0.58 19.33
N PRO A 7 44.91 -0.11 18.35
CA PRO A 7 44.65 -0.57 16.97
C PRO A 7 44.84 0.57 15.93
N ARG A 8 44.83 0.27 14.60
CA ARG A 8 44.41 1.19 13.49
C ARG A 8 43.83 0.32 12.34
N LEU A 9 42.74 0.57 11.60
CA LEU A 9 41.84 1.71 11.29
C LEU A 9 42.13 2.43 9.93
N CYS A 10 41.51 1.90 8.86
CA CYS A 10 41.11 2.47 7.56
C CYS A 10 40.08 1.46 6.98
N ARG A 11 38.86 1.74 6.51
CA ARG A 11 38.15 2.91 5.96
C ARG A 11 38.58 3.33 4.54
N SER A 12 37.79 2.88 3.57
CA SER A 12 37.57 3.55 2.29
C SER A 12 36.06 3.53 1.99
N LEU A 13 35.55 4.62 1.41
CA LEU A 13 34.17 4.74 0.90
C LEU A 13 34.27 4.96 -0.61
N SER A 14 33.30 4.45 -1.37
CA SER A 14 33.05 4.89 -2.74
C SER A 14 31.60 5.32 -2.87
N THR A 15 31.35 6.37 -3.64
CA THR A 15 30.11 7.15 -3.58
C THR A 15 29.66 7.51 -4.99
N GLU A 16 28.47 7.05 -5.38
CA GLU A 16 27.66 7.52 -6.51
C GLU A 16 26.19 7.34 -6.03
N VAL A 17 25.38 8.36 -5.72
CA VAL A 17 24.97 9.58 -6.47
C VAL A 17 23.92 9.26 -7.55
N TYR A 18 22.86 10.07 -7.57
CA TYR A 18 21.61 9.79 -8.30
C TYR A 18 21.57 10.49 -9.66
N HIS A 19 20.91 9.86 -10.63
CA HIS A 19 20.30 10.58 -11.76
C HIS A 19 18.90 10.04 -12.07
N LEU A 20 17.98 10.96 -12.39
CA LEU A 20 16.58 10.69 -12.74
C LEU A 20 16.45 10.35 -14.24
N PRO A 21 15.49 9.49 -14.64
CA PRO A 21 15.10 9.34 -16.04
C PRO A 21 14.30 10.57 -16.52
N SER A 22 14.50 10.96 -17.78
CA SER A 22 13.74 12.04 -18.44
C SER A 22 12.65 11.48 -19.35
N SER A 23 11.55 12.22 -19.52
CA SER A 23 10.41 11.83 -20.35
C SER A 23 10.71 11.93 -21.85
N SER A 24 10.18 10.99 -22.66
CA SER A 24 9.59 11.31 -23.97
C SER A 24 8.67 10.21 -24.51
N THR A 25 7.48 10.66 -24.87
CA THR A 25 6.35 10.03 -25.56
C THR A 25 6.72 9.23 -26.82
N SER A 26 6.08 8.06 -27.01
CA SER A 26 5.51 7.67 -28.30
C SER A 26 4.40 6.63 -28.13
N ILE A 27 3.33 6.74 -28.94
CA ILE A 27 2.23 5.77 -29.05
C ILE A 27 1.98 5.52 -30.53
N ILE A 28 2.02 4.26 -30.96
CA ILE A 28 1.33 3.72 -32.15
C ILE A 28 1.17 2.20 -31.94
N PRO A 29 -0.01 1.62 -32.26
CA PRO A 29 -0.25 0.19 -32.04
C PRO A 29 0.28 -0.68 -33.19
N LEU A 30 0.66 -1.92 -32.86
CA LEU A 30 0.92 -2.98 -33.85
C LEU A 30 -0.14 -4.08 -33.72
N VAL A 31 -0.71 -4.48 -34.85
CA VAL A 31 -1.65 -5.60 -34.95
C VAL A 31 -0.89 -6.91 -35.11
N THR A 32 -1.11 -7.86 -34.20
CA THR A 32 -0.85 -9.29 -34.45
C THR A 32 -2.09 -10.08 -34.11
N ARG A 33 -2.47 -11.00 -34.99
CA ARG A 33 -3.63 -11.89 -34.90
C ARG A 33 -3.15 -13.30 -35.22
N GLU A 34 -3.27 -14.22 -34.26
CA GLU A 34 -3.27 -15.69 -34.33
C GLU A 34 -2.92 -16.23 -32.94
N VAL A 35 -3.25 -17.47 -32.53
CA VAL A 35 -4.41 -18.34 -32.82
C VAL A 35 -4.50 -19.31 -31.65
N GLU A 36 -5.70 -19.66 -31.19
CA GLU A 36 -5.97 -20.87 -30.40
C GLU A 36 -7.47 -21.19 -30.52
N ALA A 37 -7.85 -22.47 -30.46
CA ALA A 37 -9.21 -22.95 -30.80
C ALA A 37 -9.85 -23.80 -29.70
N GLN A 38 -11.19 -23.96 -29.77
CA GLN A 38 -12.12 -24.95 -29.15
C GLN A 38 -13.45 -24.24 -28.72
N PRO A 39 -14.60 -24.93 -28.65
CA PRO A 39 -15.21 -25.76 -29.68
C PRO A 39 -16.67 -25.33 -30.03
N ILE A 40 -17.24 -25.93 -31.07
CA ILE A 40 -18.61 -25.67 -31.56
C ILE A 40 -19.62 -26.63 -30.89
N PRO A 41 -20.84 -26.14 -30.57
CA PRO A 41 -22.07 -26.89 -30.85
C PRO A 41 -23.00 -26.13 -31.81
N ASN A 42 -23.44 -26.80 -32.88
CA ASN A 42 -24.37 -26.23 -33.87
C ASN A 42 -25.82 -26.35 -33.40
N GLY A 43 -26.61 -25.28 -33.50
CA GLY A 43 -28.04 -25.25 -33.18
C GLY A 43 -28.81 -24.32 -34.12
N ALA A 44 -29.54 -24.92 -35.07
CA ALA A 44 -30.14 -24.28 -36.25
C ALA A 44 -30.84 -22.92 -36.04
N ARG A 45 -30.68 -22.02 -37.03
CA ARG A 45 -31.59 -20.86 -37.22
C ARG A 45 -33.02 -21.36 -37.42
N SER A 46 -33.96 -20.78 -36.68
CA SER A 46 -35.39 -20.80 -37.01
C SER A 46 -35.93 -19.38 -36.95
N ILE A 47 -36.44 -18.88 -38.08
CA ILE A 47 -37.12 -17.59 -38.16
C ILE A 47 -38.61 -17.87 -37.95
N SER A 48 -39.21 -17.30 -36.89
CA SER A 48 -40.63 -17.48 -36.61
C SER A 48 -41.33 -16.12 -36.50
N LEU A 49 -42.04 -15.74 -37.56
CA LEU A 49 -43.07 -14.70 -37.50
C LEU A 49 -44.38 -15.36 -37.05
N ALA A 50 -44.91 -14.96 -35.89
CA ALA A 50 -46.24 -15.37 -35.42
C ALA A 50 -47.01 -14.18 -34.84
N HIS A 51 -48.34 -14.21 -34.98
CA HIS A 51 -49.26 -13.12 -34.66
C HIS A 51 -49.94 -13.38 -33.29
N PRO A 52 -50.45 -12.37 -32.56
CA PRO A 52 -50.96 -12.56 -31.21
C PRO A 52 -52.37 -13.18 -31.14
N LYS A 53 -52.52 -14.21 -30.30
CA LYS A 53 -53.80 -14.73 -29.79
C LYS A 53 -53.57 -15.52 -28.49
N ASP A 54 -54.52 -15.44 -27.57
CA ASP A 54 -54.45 -15.98 -26.19
C ASP A 54 -54.49 -17.53 -26.13
N PRO A 55 -54.15 -18.15 -24.99
CA PRO A 55 -55.23 -18.44 -24.03
C PRO A 55 -54.91 -18.26 -22.53
N ALA A 56 -55.98 -18.29 -21.75
CA ALA A 56 -56.16 -17.92 -20.35
C ALA A 56 -55.38 -18.67 -19.24
N ALA A 57 -55.47 -18.05 -18.05
CA ALA A 57 -55.50 -18.63 -16.70
C ALA A 57 -54.19 -19.06 -16.00
N GLN A 58 -53.83 -18.34 -14.93
CA GLN A 58 -54.10 -18.82 -13.55
C GLN A 58 -54.00 -17.67 -12.51
N LEU A 59 -54.83 -17.76 -11.47
CA LEU A 59 -54.87 -16.91 -10.27
C LEU A 59 -55.14 -17.85 -9.09
N PRO A 60 -54.48 -17.67 -7.93
CA PRO A 60 -55.27 -17.29 -6.76
C PRO A 60 -54.51 -16.41 -5.74
N HIS A 61 -55.17 -15.36 -5.22
CA HIS A 61 -54.83 -14.79 -3.92
C HIS A 61 -56.11 -14.39 -3.16
N SER A 62 -56.18 -14.80 -1.89
CA SER A 62 -57.36 -14.65 -1.02
C SER A 62 -57.37 -13.31 -0.26
N LEU A 63 -58.55 -12.93 0.23
CA LEU A 63 -58.72 -11.81 1.17
C LEU A 63 -58.21 -12.17 2.57
N SER A 64 -57.73 -11.16 3.31
CA SER A 64 -58.14 -10.94 4.71
C SER A 64 -57.78 -9.52 5.19
N ASP A 65 -58.29 -9.14 6.36
CA ASP A 65 -58.48 -7.74 6.78
C ASP A 65 -57.34 -7.04 7.56
N SER A 66 -57.57 -5.73 7.77
CA SER A 66 -56.81 -4.73 8.55
C SER A 66 -57.07 -4.87 10.10
N PRO A 67 -56.71 -3.95 11.04
CA PRO A 67 -56.26 -2.54 10.90
C PRO A 67 -55.26 -1.96 11.95
N SER A 68 -55.15 -0.62 11.97
CA SER A 68 -54.59 0.30 12.99
C SER A 68 -53.05 0.50 13.03
N SER A 69 -52.50 1.68 13.38
CA SER A 69 -53.04 3.07 13.39
C SER A 69 -51.94 4.13 13.68
N SER A 70 -51.97 5.32 13.07
CA SER A 70 -51.62 6.63 13.69
C SER A 70 -51.82 7.81 12.70
N LYS A 71 -51.89 9.06 13.20
CA LYS A 71 -52.14 10.32 12.44
C LYS A 71 -50.90 11.22 12.40
N SER A 72 -50.79 12.14 11.41
CA SER A 72 -50.60 13.62 11.61
C SER A 72 -50.27 14.41 10.32
N GLN A 73 -50.88 15.60 10.15
CA GLN A 73 -50.69 16.63 9.09
C GLN A 73 -51.62 17.85 9.39
N PRO A 74 -51.46 19.12 8.90
CA PRO A 74 -50.34 19.90 8.31
C PRO A 74 -49.90 21.06 9.28
N PRO A 75 -49.24 22.21 8.92
CA PRO A 75 -49.60 23.25 7.91
C PRO A 75 -48.44 23.75 6.97
N PRO A 76 -48.70 24.63 5.97
CA PRO A 76 -47.73 25.24 5.02
C PRO A 76 -47.55 26.78 5.23
N PRO A 77 -46.91 27.60 4.34
CA PRO A 77 -46.06 27.33 3.16
C PRO A 77 -44.58 27.75 3.46
N PRO A 78 -43.84 28.75 2.87
CA PRO A 78 -44.02 29.71 1.73
C PRO A 78 -43.01 29.50 0.55
N SER A 79 -42.86 30.50 -0.34
CA SER A 79 -41.86 30.58 -1.44
C SER A 79 -41.07 31.91 -1.39
N PRO A 80 -39.92 32.01 -2.09
CA PRO A 80 -39.81 33.08 -3.10
C PRO A 80 -39.14 32.65 -4.43
N THR A 81 -39.32 33.48 -5.46
CA THR A 81 -38.86 33.25 -6.85
C THR A 81 -37.78 34.26 -7.27
N THR A 82 -36.65 33.79 -7.82
CA THR A 82 -35.97 34.44 -8.96
C THR A 82 -34.99 33.51 -9.69
N THR A 83 -34.79 33.79 -10.97
CA THR A 83 -33.95 33.12 -11.99
C THR A 83 -32.57 33.80 -12.15
N PRO A 84 -31.62 33.34 -12.99
CA PRO A 84 -31.70 32.25 -13.99
C PRO A 84 -30.61 31.15 -13.92
N THR A 85 -30.97 29.97 -14.41
CA THR A 85 -30.02 28.92 -14.83
C THR A 85 -29.79 29.04 -16.34
N MET A 86 -28.52 29.01 -16.77
CA MET A 86 -28.15 28.80 -18.18
C MET A 86 -27.69 27.36 -18.41
N ASP A 87 -27.67 26.94 -19.68
CA ASP A 87 -27.05 25.72 -20.22
C ASP A 87 -27.46 24.36 -19.62
N SER A 88 -28.47 23.75 -20.24
CA SER A 88 -28.22 22.58 -21.13
C SER A 88 -29.52 22.02 -21.72
N ALA A 89 -29.97 22.57 -22.85
CA ALA A 89 -31.09 22.02 -23.61
C ALA A 89 -30.61 20.95 -24.61
N LEU A 90 -30.75 19.66 -24.28
CA LEU A 90 -30.60 18.59 -25.27
C LEU A 90 -31.43 17.33 -24.92
N SER A 91 -31.96 16.68 -25.95
CA SER A 91 -32.54 15.33 -25.91
C SER A 91 -33.86 15.14 -25.14
N GLN A 92 -34.83 16.04 -25.36
CA GLN A 92 -36.23 15.58 -25.36
C GLN A 92 -36.44 14.77 -26.65
N VAL A 93 -36.63 13.46 -26.54
CA VAL A 93 -36.78 12.57 -27.71
C VAL A 93 -38.22 12.66 -28.21
N GLU A 94 -38.45 13.62 -29.09
CA GLU A 94 -39.70 13.74 -29.82
C GLU A 94 -39.83 12.60 -30.83
N SER A 95 -40.86 11.76 -30.67
CA SER A 95 -41.19 10.71 -31.65
C SER A 95 -41.48 11.36 -33.01
N PRO A 96 -40.86 10.90 -34.11
CA PRO A 96 -41.11 11.45 -35.45
C PRO A 96 -42.51 11.04 -35.93
N SER A 97 -43.52 11.80 -35.51
CA SER A 97 -44.87 11.76 -36.04
C SER A 97 -44.82 12.13 -37.51
N VAL A 98 -44.96 11.13 -38.38
CA VAL A 98 -44.78 11.29 -39.83
C VAL A 98 -45.74 12.36 -40.35
N PRO A 99 -45.26 13.48 -40.94
CA PRO A 99 -46.13 14.50 -41.51
C PRO A 99 -46.66 14.01 -42.85
N SER A 100 -47.64 13.10 -42.80
CA SER A 100 -48.28 12.43 -43.94
C SER A 100 -49.21 13.36 -44.74
N LYS A 101 -48.73 14.56 -45.10
CA LYS A 101 -49.36 15.41 -46.13
C LYS A 101 -48.39 16.39 -46.81
N VAL A 102 -47.46 15.85 -47.59
CA VAL A 102 -47.01 16.54 -48.81
C VAL A 102 -47.67 15.83 -49.99
N GLU A 103 -48.77 16.40 -50.48
CA GLU A 103 -49.43 15.88 -51.69
C GLU A 103 -48.61 16.30 -52.92
N SER A 104 -47.50 15.58 -53.14
CA SER A 104 -46.63 15.75 -54.28
C SER A 104 -47.37 15.40 -55.56
N LYS A 105 -48.02 16.40 -56.16
CA LYS A 105 -48.44 16.41 -57.57
C LYS A 105 -47.19 16.59 -58.45
N GLY A 106 -46.22 15.68 -58.27
CA GLY A 106 -45.06 15.58 -59.14
C GLY A 106 -45.53 15.43 -60.59
N PRO A 107 -44.84 16.05 -61.55
CA PRO A 107 -45.32 16.17 -62.92
C PRO A 107 -45.60 14.79 -63.50
N VAL A 108 -46.87 14.49 -63.76
CA VAL A 108 -47.26 13.32 -64.53
C VAL A 108 -46.60 13.48 -65.90
N TYR A 109 -45.65 12.60 -66.21
CA TYR A 109 -44.94 12.59 -67.48
C TYR A 109 -45.92 12.15 -68.59
N SER A 110 -46.76 13.10 -69.01
CA SER A 110 -47.57 12.98 -70.20
C SER A 110 -46.64 12.90 -71.40
N GLN A 111 -46.90 11.96 -72.30
CA GLN A 111 -46.08 11.79 -73.49
C GLN A 111 -46.10 13.10 -74.29
N PRO A 112 -44.95 13.64 -74.73
CA PRO A 112 -44.91 14.90 -75.48
C PRO A 112 -45.91 14.86 -76.65
N PRO A 113 -46.89 15.77 -76.71
CA PRO A 113 -47.99 15.66 -77.67
C PRO A 113 -47.49 16.00 -79.08
N PHE A 114 -46.93 15.00 -79.76
CA PHE A 114 -46.44 15.14 -81.12
C PHE A 114 -47.61 15.21 -82.10
N HIS A 115 -48.10 16.43 -82.30
CA HIS A 115 -49.19 16.79 -83.21
C HIS A 115 -48.79 16.52 -84.66
N THR A 116 -48.88 15.24 -85.04
CA THR A 116 -48.46 14.66 -86.31
C THR A 116 -49.07 15.39 -87.51
N HIS A 117 -50.34 15.83 -87.39
CA HIS A 117 -51.03 16.61 -88.42
C HIS A 117 -50.43 18.03 -88.57
N ALA A 118 -50.19 18.75 -87.47
CA ALA A 118 -49.63 20.10 -87.50
C ALA A 118 -48.17 20.11 -88.00
N PHE A 119 -47.38 19.08 -87.66
CA PHE A 119 -46.04 18.92 -88.22
C PHE A 119 -46.09 18.65 -89.74
N PHE A 120 -47.04 17.82 -90.19
CA PHE A 120 -47.22 17.51 -91.60
C PHE A 120 -47.69 18.72 -92.43
N THR A 121 -48.66 19.51 -91.96
CA THR A 121 -49.17 20.69 -92.67
C THR A 121 -48.19 21.87 -92.71
N VAL A 122 -47.15 21.87 -91.87
CA VAL A 122 -45.99 22.77 -92.00
C VAL A 122 -45.03 22.24 -93.07
N LEU A 123 -44.69 20.94 -93.05
CA LEU A 123 -43.78 20.35 -94.04
C LEU A 123 -44.32 20.38 -95.47
N GLU A 124 -45.62 20.19 -95.67
CA GLU A 124 -46.27 20.18 -96.99
C GLU A 124 -46.21 21.54 -97.71
N LYS A 125 -45.92 22.64 -96.98
CA LYS A 125 -45.68 23.97 -97.56
C LYS A 125 -44.27 24.16 -98.13
N THR A 126 -43.35 23.22 -97.86
CA THR A 126 -41.92 23.33 -98.20
C THR A 126 -41.41 22.11 -98.97
N PHE A 127 -42.04 20.96 -98.81
CA PHE A 127 -41.62 19.70 -99.43
C PHE A 127 -42.79 18.98 -100.09
N PRO A 128 -42.56 18.21 -101.18
CA PRO A 128 -43.57 17.34 -101.76
C PRO A 128 -44.19 16.40 -100.72
N THR A 129 -45.51 16.21 -100.79
CA THR A 129 -46.33 15.32 -99.96
C THR A 129 -45.66 13.96 -99.59
N PRO A 130 -45.02 13.19 -100.50
CA PRO A 130 -44.32 11.96 -100.10
C PRO A 130 -43.12 12.21 -99.17
N THR A 131 -42.31 13.23 -99.44
CA THR A 131 -41.14 13.60 -98.64
C THR A 131 -41.54 14.12 -97.26
N ALA A 132 -42.55 15.00 -97.20
CA ALA A 132 -43.14 15.48 -95.94
C ALA A 132 -43.68 14.32 -95.08
N ARG A 133 -44.33 13.34 -95.71
CA ARG A 133 -44.86 12.13 -95.05
C ARG A 133 -43.75 11.21 -94.54
N GLY A 134 -42.65 11.07 -95.28
CA GLY A 134 -41.46 10.32 -94.88
C GLY A 134 -40.79 10.94 -93.65
N LEU A 135 -40.50 12.24 -93.70
CA LEU A 135 -39.85 12.97 -92.60
C LEU A 135 -40.69 12.95 -91.32
N MET A 136 -42.02 13.15 -91.41
CA MET A 136 -42.93 13.02 -90.27
C MET A 136 -42.90 11.62 -89.63
N ARG A 137 -42.84 10.55 -90.44
CA ARG A 137 -42.76 9.18 -89.91
C ARG A 137 -41.42 8.91 -89.23
N ALA A 138 -40.32 9.44 -89.79
CA ALA A 138 -38.98 9.32 -89.22
C ALA A 138 -38.85 10.07 -87.88
N THR A 139 -39.32 11.32 -87.79
CA THR A 139 -39.28 12.08 -86.52
C THR A 139 -40.18 11.47 -85.46
N ARG A 140 -41.37 10.97 -85.82
CA ARG A 140 -42.24 10.22 -84.91
C ARG A 140 -41.57 8.95 -84.38
N ALA A 141 -40.91 8.17 -85.25
CA ALA A 141 -40.22 6.95 -84.84
C ALA A 141 -39.04 7.23 -83.90
N LEU A 142 -38.22 8.24 -84.21
CA LEU A 142 -37.09 8.64 -83.37
C LEU A 142 -37.55 9.18 -82.01
N LEU A 143 -38.62 9.98 -81.97
CA LEU A 143 -39.21 10.45 -80.71
C LEU A 143 -39.73 9.29 -79.87
N VAL A 144 -40.36 8.28 -80.48
CA VAL A 144 -40.86 7.08 -79.77
C VAL A 144 -39.70 6.23 -79.21
N ASP A 145 -38.58 6.04 -79.93
CA ASP A 145 -37.40 5.38 -79.33
C ASP A 145 -36.86 6.17 -78.14
N ARG A 146 -36.64 7.49 -78.31
CA ARG A 146 -36.01 8.31 -77.26
C ARG A 146 -36.90 8.45 -76.02
N VAL A 147 -38.20 8.64 -76.17
CA VAL A 147 -39.16 8.60 -75.04
C VAL A 147 -39.25 7.18 -74.44
N GLY A 148 -39.24 6.14 -75.27
CA GLY A 148 -39.21 4.75 -74.80
C GLY A 148 -37.93 4.39 -74.02
N ARG A 149 -36.80 5.00 -74.39
CA ARG A 149 -35.51 4.90 -73.70
C ARG A 149 -35.52 5.65 -72.37
N VAL A 150 -35.93 6.92 -72.36
CA VAL A 150 -36.08 7.72 -71.13
C VAL A 150 -37.06 7.07 -70.14
N ARG A 151 -38.09 6.35 -70.61
CA ARG A 151 -39.01 5.59 -69.74
C ARG A 151 -38.45 4.25 -69.21
N ARG A 152 -37.33 3.75 -69.76
CA ARG A 152 -36.64 2.54 -69.28
C ARG A 152 -35.44 2.87 -68.38
N GLU A 153 -34.72 3.93 -68.71
CA GLU A 153 -33.47 4.35 -68.05
C GLU A 153 -33.70 5.48 -67.01
N GLY A 154 -34.78 6.25 -67.16
CA GLY A 154 -35.10 7.37 -66.29
C GLY A 154 -35.85 6.95 -65.03
N LEU A 155 -35.31 7.32 -63.87
CA LEU A 155 -35.93 7.10 -62.57
C LEU A 155 -37.25 7.90 -62.47
N THR A 156 -38.33 7.27 -62.04
CA THR A 156 -39.59 7.99 -61.78
C THR A 156 -39.52 8.68 -60.41
N ALA A 157 -40.16 9.85 -60.27
CA ALA A 157 -40.21 10.56 -58.99
C ALA A 157 -40.72 9.68 -57.83
N LYS A 158 -41.69 8.80 -58.11
CA LYS A 158 -42.21 7.84 -57.11
C LYS A 158 -41.17 6.85 -56.60
N ASP A 159 -40.22 6.44 -57.45
CA ASP A 159 -39.16 5.52 -57.01
C ASP A 159 -38.07 6.26 -56.23
N LEU A 160 -37.76 7.50 -56.62
CA LEU A 160 -36.90 8.38 -55.82
C LEU A 160 -37.50 8.65 -54.43
N ASP A 161 -38.80 8.95 -54.35
CA ASP A 161 -39.52 9.14 -53.09
C ASP A 161 -39.51 7.87 -52.22
N ASN A 162 -39.71 6.70 -52.83
CA ASN A 162 -39.65 5.39 -52.18
C ASN A 162 -38.25 5.06 -51.64
N GLN A 163 -37.20 5.24 -52.46
CA GLN A 163 -35.81 5.09 -52.02
C GLN A 163 -35.47 6.07 -50.88
N ALA A 164 -35.90 7.33 -50.98
CA ALA A 164 -35.71 8.32 -49.93
C ALA A 164 -36.43 7.97 -48.62
N TYR A 165 -37.60 7.33 -48.68
CA TYR A 165 -38.28 6.78 -47.51
C TYR A 165 -37.49 5.63 -46.86
N LEU A 166 -36.99 4.67 -47.65
CA LEU A 166 -36.17 3.56 -47.16
C LEU A 166 -34.86 4.06 -46.53
N PHE A 167 -34.17 5.03 -47.14
CA PHE A 167 -32.99 5.66 -46.54
C PHE A 167 -33.32 6.38 -45.23
N ARG A 168 -34.46 7.08 -45.13
CA ARG A 168 -34.90 7.71 -43.87
C ARG A 168 -35.24 6.70 -42.78
N ALA A 169 -35.85 5.57 -43.13
CA ALA A 169 -36.10 4.47 -42.20
C ALA A 169 -34.79 3.90 -41.66
N ALA A 170 -33.86 3.52 -42.55
CA ALA A 170 -32.54 2.98 -42.17
C ALA A 170 -31.70 3.98 -41.34
N LEU A 171 -31.74 5.28 -41.66
CA LEU A 171 -31.09 6.32 -40.85
C LEU A 171 -31.74 6.52 -39.48
N SER A 172 -33.06 6.34 -39.36
CA SER A 172 -33.76 6.36 -38.07
C SER A 172 -33.44 5.14 -37.22
N GLU A 173 -33.35 3.96 -37.85
CA GLU A 173 -32.95 2.71 -37.22
C GLU A 173 -31.51 2.80 -36.70
N LEU A 174 -30.54 3.15 -37.56
CA LEU A 174 -29.14 3.36 -37.19
C LEU A 174 -28.99 4.42 -36.08
N ARG A 175 -29.75 5.52 -36.13
CA ARG A 175 -29.73 6.54 -35.06
C ARG A 175 -30.26 5.98 -33.75
N SER A 176 -31.31 5.15 -33.78
CA SER A 176 -31.84 4.50 -32.58
C SER A 176 -30.88 3.45 -32.01
N GLU A 177 -30.23 2.67 -32.87
CA GLU A 177 -29.21 1.69 -32.50
C GLU A 177 -28.01 2.35 -31.83
N ILE A 178 -27.39 3.36 -32.48
CA ILE A 178 -26.27 4.13 -31.92
C ILE A 178 -26.66 4.79 -30.58
N THR A 179 -27.90 5.28 -30.47
CA THR A 179 -28.40 5.86 -29.21
C THR A 179 -28.56 4.80 -28.12
N MET A 180 -28.95 3.57 -28.48
CA MET A 180 -29.13 2.45 -27.56
C MET A 180 -27.79 1.87 -27.09
N THR A 181 -26.85 1.63 -28.00
CA THR A 181 -25.48 1.18 -27.67
C THR A 181 -24.77 2.20 -26.80
N THR A 182 -24.76 3.48 -27.18
CA THR A 182 -24.16 4.55 -26.36
C THR A 182 -24.75 4.61 -24.95
N LYS A 183 -26.08 4.41 -24.79
CA LYS A 183 -26.72 4.34 -23.46
C LYS A 183 -26.30 3.11 -22.67
N ASN A 184 -26.23 1.95 -23.31
CA ASN A 184 -25.74 0.70 -22.72
C ASN A 184 -24.29 0.85 -22.24
N ASP A 185 -23.42 1.41 -23.07
CA ASP A 185 -21.99 1.55 -22.78
C ASP A 185 -21.76 2.55 -21.64
N ILE A 186 -22.50 3.67 -21.62
CA ILE A 186 -22.52 4.60 -20.48
C ILE A 186 -23.04 3.91 -19.21
N ALA A 187 -24.02 3.01 -19.29
CA ALA A 187 -24.50 2.25 -18.13
C ALA A 187 -23.47 1.22 -17.64
N ALA A 188 -22.78 0.52 -18.56
CA ALA A 188 -21.70 -0.40 -18.25
C ALA A 188 -20.50 0.32 -17.61
N MET A 189 -20.03 1.42 -18.20
CA MET A 189 -18.98 2.27 -17.63
C MET A 189 -19.33 2.80 -16.24
N LYS A 190 -20.58 3.24 -16.03
CA LYS A 190 -21.07 3.65 -14.70
C LYS A 190 -21.06 2.48 -13.71
N SER A 191 -21.55 1.31 -14.12
CA SER A 191 -21.53 0.09 -13.29
C SER A 191 -20.11 -0.23 -12.84
N SER A 192 -19.17 -0.41 -13.78
CA SER A 192 -17.75 -0.66 -13.54
C SER A 192 -17.11 0.42 -12.66
N GLY A 193 -17.42 1.70 -12.89
CA GLY A 193 -16.95 2.80 -12.05
C GLY A 193 -17.43 2.72 -10.60
N THR A 194 -18.66 2.27 -10.35
CA THR A 194 -19.13 2.00 -8.96
C THR A 194 -18.52 0.75 -8.35
N VAL A 195 -18.18 -0.28 -9.15
CA VAL A 195 -17.47 -1.47 -8.64
C VAL A 195 -16.06 -1.08 -8.22
N LEU A 196 -15.29 -0.46 -9.11
CA LEU A 196 -13.94 0.02 -8.84
C LEU A 196 -13.88 0.98 -7.64
N ARG A 197 -14.89 1.84 -7.47
CA ARG A 197 -14.96 2.69 -6.28
C ARG A 197 -15.11 1.88 -4.99
N ARG A 198 -16.00 0.88 -4.94
CA ARG A 198 -16.14 -0.01 -3.78
C ARG A 198 -14.88 -0.84 -3.52
N GLU A 199 -14.11 -1.17 -4.55
CA GLU A 199 -12.82 -1.86 -4.41
C GLU A 199 -11.75 -0.94 -3.82
N VAL A 200 -11.70 0.33 -4.21
CA VAL A 200 -10.84 1.36 -3.59
C VAL A 200 -11.25 1.62 -2.13
N ASP A 201 -12.54 1.79 -1.85
CA ASP A 201 -13.06 2.00 -0.50
C ASP A 201 -12.73 0.77 0.41
N LYS A 202 -12.86 -0.46 -0.13
CA LYS A 202 -12.47 -1.71 0.55
C LYS A 202 -10.96 -1.81 0.78
N LEU A 203 -10.14 -1.37 -0.18
CA LEU A 203 -8.69 -1.39 -0.07
C LEU A 203 -8.18 -0.38 0.97
N ASP A 204 -8.79 0.81 1.04
CA ASP A 204 -8.49 1.82 2.08
C ASP A 204 -8.84 1.31 3.49
N VAL A 205 -10.02 0.69 3.66
CA VAL A 205 -10.41 0.05 4.93
C VAL A 205 -9.41 -1.05 5.30
N LYS A 206 -9.07 -1.96 4.37
CA LYS A 206 -8.10 -3.02 4.65
C LYS A 206 -6.71 -2.44 4.97
N MET A 207 -6.23 -1.45 4.24
CA MET A 207 -4.92 -0.83 4.50
C MET A 207 -4.87 -0.19 5.90
N LYS A 208 -5.97 0.39 6.37
CA LYS A 208 -6.10 0.93 7.74
C LYS A 208 -6.14 -0.16 8.81
N GLU A 209 -6.79 -1.29 8.51
CA GLU A 209 -6.79 -2.49 9.37
C GLU A 209 -5.39 -3.11 9.46
N ASP A 210 -4.75 -3.42 8.33
CA ASP A 210 -3.39 -3.96 8.24
C ASP A 210 -2.36 -3.04 8.93
N LEU A 211 -2.44 -1.72 8.75
CA LEU A 211 -1.57 -0.74 9.41
C LEU A 211 -1.86 -0.65 10.92
N GLY A 212 -3.12 -0.72 11.33
CA GLY A 212 -3.52 -0.76 12.74
C GLY A 212 -3.00 -2.02 13.46
N PHE A 213 -3.12 -3.17 12.80
CA PHE A 213 -2.58 -4.46 13.24
C PHE A 213 -1.05 -4.40 13.36
N LEU A 214 -0.34 -4.02 12.30
CA LEU A 214 1.12 -3.94 12.29
C LEU A 214 1.65 -2.95 13.34
N LYS A 215 0.96 -1.82 13.55
CA LYS A 215 1.29 -0.86 14.62
C LYS A 215 1.13 -1.51 16.00
N HIS A 216 0.07 -2.28 16.23
CA HIS A 216 -0.15 -2.97 17.50
C HIS A 216 0.87 -4.10 17.72
N GLU A 217 1.20 -4.86 16.68
CA GLU A 217 2.22 -5.91 16.69
C GLU A 217 3.60 -5.34 17.03
N ILE A 218 4.03 -4.26 16.35
CA ILE A 218 5.29 -3.56 16.64
C ILE A 218 5.29 -2.99 18.08
N GLN A 219 4.17 -2.44 18.55
CA GLN A 219 4.08 -1.94 19.92
C GLN A 219 4.19 -3.08 20.95
N MET A 220 3.53 -4.21 20.70
CA MET A 220 3.61 -5.41 21.54
C MET A 220 5.02 -6.01 21.55
N GLU A 221 5.69 -6.08 20.41
CA GLU A 221 7.09 -6.53 20.32
C GLU A 221 8.04 -5.58 21.07
N LEU A 222 7.86 -4.27 20.91
CA LEU A 222 8.65 -3.24 21.61
C LEU A 222 8.46 -3.35 23.13
N ASP A 223 7.21 -3.41 23.61
CA ASP A 223 6.94 -3.53 25.05
C ASP A 223 7.40 -4.89 25.61
N SER A 224 7.32 -5.97 24.81
CA SER A 224 7.88 -7.28 25.14
C SER A 224 9.41 -7.23 25.29
N ARG A 225 10.15 -6.75 24.28
CA ARG A 225 11.61 -6.56 24.34
C ARG A 225 12.03 -5.62 25.48
N LYS A 226 11.26 -4.55 25.72
CA LYS A 226 11.50 -3.61 26.83
C LYS A 226 11.30 -4.28 28.20
N ASN A 227 10.33 -5.18 28.32
CA ASN A 227 10.16 -5.99 29.53
C ASN A 227 11.30 -7.02 29.66
N GLU A 228 11.66 -7.73 28.58
CA GLU A 228 12.77 -8.69 28.57
C GLU A 228 14.08 -8.03 29.02
N VAL A 229 14.46 -6.89 28.43
CA VAL A 229 15.64 -6.11 28.85
C VAL A 229 15.56 -5.69 30.32
N LYS A 230 14.37 -5.29 30.80
CA LYS A 230 14.16 -4.95 32.22
C LYS A 230 14.28 -6.17 33.15
N GLU A 231 13.89 -7.36 32.69
CA GLU A 231 14.10 -8.62 33.41
C GLU A 231 15.56 -9.08 33.38
N GLN A 232 16.26 -8.89 32.27
CA GLN A 232 17.71 -9.13 32.17
C GLN A 232 18.47 -8.22 33.14
N PHE A 233 18.16 -6.92 33.20
CA PHE A 233 18.73 -6.01 34.20
C PHE A 233 18.43 -6.43 35.64
N LYS A 234 17.18 -6.80 35.97
CA LYS A 234 16.85 -7.34 37.30
C LYS A 234 17.63 -8.61 37.66
N ARG A 235 17.80 -9.53 36.70
CA ARG A 235 18.60 -10.76 36.90
C ARG A 235 20.07 -10.44 37.13
N GLN A 236 20.62 -9.44 36.44
CA GLN A 236 21.99 -8.96 36.68
C GLN A 236 22.11 -8.34 38.08
N ASP A 237 21.18 -7.47 38.47
CA ASP A 237 21.14 -6.81 39.79
C ASP A 237 21.11 -7.84 40.94
N ILE A 238 20.20 -8.82 40.86
CA ILE A 238 20.13 -9.95 41.81
C ILE A 238 21.43 -10.77 41.80
N SER A 239 22.03 -11.02 40.63
CA SER A 239 23.29 -11.77 40.57
C SER A 239 24.48 -11.02 41.19
N VAL A 240 24.46 -9.68 41.14
CA VAL A 240 25.46 -8.82 41.80
C VAL A 240 25.25 -8.83 43.32
N GLU A 241 24.01 -8.75 43.80
CA GLU A 241 23.70 -8.89 45.23
C GLU A 241 24.07 -10.27 45.77
N GLU A 242 23.78 -11.34 45.02
CA GLU A 242 24.22 -12.71 45.34
C GLU A 242 25.74 -12.84 45.42
N MET A 243 26.49 -12.26 44.46
CA MET A 243 27.95 -12.28 44.48
C MET A 243 28.50 -11.47 45.67
N LEU A 244 27.93 -10.29 45.94
CA LEU A 244 28.32 -9.44 47.07
C LEU A 244 28.10 -10.17 48.40
N ASN A 245 26.95 -10.84 48.58
CA ASN A 245 26.67 -11.65 49.76
C ASN A 245 27.66 -12.83 49.90
N LYS A 246 27.95 -13.55 48.80
CA LYS A 246 28.97 -14.61 48.78
C LYS A 246 30.35 -14.08 49.20
N PHE A 247 30.79 -12.94 48.66
CA PHE A 247 32.05 -12.31 49.06
C PHE A 247 32.07 -11.87 50.53
N ILE A 248 30.96 -11.38 51.10
CA ILE A 248 30.88 -11.05 52.54
C ILE A 248 31.06 -12.32 53.39
N VAL A 249 30.41 -13.43 53.02
CA VAL A 249 30.54 -14.72 53.71
C VAL A 249 31.97 -15.27 53.59
N GLU A 250 32.56 -15.25 52.39
CA GLU A 250 33.94 -15.71 52.15
C GLU A 250 34.99 -14.86 52.90
N VAL A 251 34.82 -13.53 52.96
CA VAL A 251 35.69 -12.66 53.77
C VAL A 251 35.53 -12.94 55.27
N SER A 252 34.33 -13.30 55.71
CA SER A 252 34.07 -13.69 57.10
C SER A 252 34.78 -15.01 57.45
N THR A 253 34.62 -16.06 56.64
CA THR A 253 35.29 -17.36 56.87
C THR A 253 36.81 -17.23 56.76
N LEU A 254 37.31 -16.43 55.81
CA LEU A 254 38.75 -16.17 55.69
C LEU A 254 39.33 -15.44 56.91
N ARG A 255 38.58 -14.54 57.56
CA ARG A 255 38.98 -13.95 58.85
C ARG A 255 39.05 -15.01 59.95
N THR A 256 38.06 -15.90 60.05
CA THR A 256 38.08 -17.01 61.02
C THR A 256 39.28 -17.92 60.81
N VAL A 257 39.62 -18.27 59.55
CA VAL A 257 40.82 -19.06 59.22
C VAL A 257 42.12 -18.32 59.59
N VAL A 258 42.20 -17.00 59.38
CA VAL A 258 43.36 -16.20 59.81
C VAL A 258 43.48 -16.15 61.34
N GLU A 259 42.37 -16.11 62.07
CA GLU A 259 42.37 -16.19 63.54
C GLU A 259 42.77 -17.59 64.02
N GLU A 260 42.27 -18.66 63.40
CA GLU A 260 42.67 -20.05 63.68
C GLU A 260 44.18 -20.25 63.46
N VAL A 261 44.72 -19.78 62.33
CA VAL A 261 46.17 -19.84 62.04
C VAL A 261 46.98 -19.04 63.06
N LYS A 262 46.49 -17.88 63.53
CA LYS A 262 47.14 -17.13 64.63
C LYS A 262 47.12 -17.91 65.94
N TRP A 263 46.01 -18.54 66.30
CA TRP A 263 45.89 -19.36 67.51
C TRP A 263 46.79 -20.60 67.45
N ASP A 264 46.82 -21.32 66.33
CA ASP A 264 47.67 -22.50 66.16
C ASP A 264 49.16 -22.12 66.13
N ASN A 265 49.55 -21.07 65.41
CA ASN A 265 50.93 -20.57 65.44
C ASN A 265 51.38 -20.16 66.86
N THR A 266 50.48 -19.50 67.63
CA THR A 266 50.74 -19.17 69.04
C THR A 266 50.90 -20.43 69.89
N ARG A 267 50.03 -21.43 69.71
CA ARG A 267 50.10 -22.73 70.40
C ARG A 267 51.40 -23.47 70.08
N ARG A 268 51.83 -23.51 68.81
CA ARG A 268 53.10 -24.09 68.39
C ARG A 268 54.29 -23.35 69.01
N ALA A 269 54.28 -22.02 69.02
CA ALA A 269 55.33 -21.20 69.62
C ALA A 269 55.46 -21.41 71.15
N VAL A 270 54.34 -21.55 71.86
CA VAL A 270 54.34 -21.89 73.29
C VAL A 270 54.90 -23.29 73.53
N LEU A 271 54.56 -24.28 72.69
CA LEU A 271 55.08 -25.64 72.78
C LEU A 271 56.59 -25.71 72.48
N THR A 272 57.09 -24.98 71.47
CA THR A 272 58.54 -24.94 71.17
C THR A 272 59.32 -24.21 72.26
N LEU A 273 58.78 -23.12 72.82
CA LEU A 273 59.39 -22.42 73.96
C LEU A 273 59.45 -23.31 75.21
N PHE A 274 58.36 -24.02 75.53
CA PHE A 274 58.33 -24.96 76.66
C PHE A 274 59.34 -26.11 76.46
N GLY A 275 59.42 -26.68 75.24
CA GLY A 275 60.42 -27.68 74.88
C GLY A 275 61.86 -27.15 75.00
N PHE A 276 62.12 -25.92 74.55
CA PHE A 276 63.43 -25.28 74.68
C PHE A 276 63.83 -25.07 76.15
N VAL A 277 62.92 -24.61 77.00
CA VAL A 277 63.15 -24.48 78.45
C VAL A 277 63.43 -25.85 79.09
N ALA A 278 62.68 -26.90 78.73
CA ALA A 278 62.91 -28.25 79.23
C ALA A 278 64.29 -28.82 78.82
N VAL A 279 64.72 -28.58 77.58
CA VAL A 279 66.07 -28.96 77.10
C VAL A 279 67.17 -28.13 77.77
N PHE A 280 66.93 -26.83 78.03
CA PHE A 280 67.88 -25.98 78.74
C PHE A 280 68.06 -26.42 80.20
N LEU A 281 66.96 -26.77 80.89
CA LEU A 281 66.99 -27.28 82.25
C LEU A 281 67.72 -28.62 82.34
N THR A 282 67.43 -29.60 81.47
CA THR A 282 68.17 -30.88 81.48
C THR A 282 69.64 -30.70 81.12
N PHE A 283 69.98 -29.77 80.22
CA PHE A 283 71.38 -29.43 79.93
C PHE A 283 72.10 -28.73 81.10
N MET A 284 71.39 -27.92 81.91
CA MET A 284 71.94 -27.36 83.14
C MET A 284 72.11 -28.42 84.24
N GLU A 285 71.17 -29.35 84.38
CA GLU A 285 71.29 -30.48 85.32
C GLU A 285 72.46 -31.41 84.95
N LEU A 286 72.78 -31.53 83.65
CA LEU A 286 73.95 -32.23 83.12
C LEU A 286 75.28 -31.45 83.22
N ARG A 287 75.32 -30.27 83.87
CA ARG A 287 76.59 -29.56 84.17
C ARG A 287 77.15 -30.03 85.53
N PRO A 288 78.22 -30.84 85.59
CA PRO A 288 78.83 -31.20 86.86
C PRO A 288 79.38 -29.96 87.59
N LYS A 289 79.05 -29.86 88.88
CA LYS A 289 79.25 -28.67 89.72
C LYS A 289 80.68 -28.58 90.28
N PRO A 290 81.42 -27.46 90.09
CA PRO A 290 82.71 -27.24 90.74
C PRO A 290 82.56 -26.91 92.25
N PRO A 291 83.56 -27.22 93.10
CA PRO A 291 83.51 -27.06 94.56
C PRO A 291 83.83 -25.63 95.06
N PRO A 292 83.47 -25.28 96.31
CA PRO A 292 83.65 -23.94 96.89
C PRO A 292 84.91 -23.78 97.77
N THR A 293 85.40 -22.53 97.93
CA THR A 293 86.51 -22.19 98.86
C THR A 293 86.31 -20.81 99.54
N PRO A 294 86.33 -20.72 100.88
CA PRO A 294 86.31 -19.47 101.68
C PRO A 294 87.67 -19.22 102.41
N PRO A 295 87.82 -18.23 103.34
CA PRO A 295 87.61 -16.78 103.19
C PRO A 295 88.73 -15.91 103.82
N ALA A 296 88.64 -14.56 103.66
CA ALA A 296 89.24 -13.53 104.54
C ALA A 296 90.80 -13.40 104.51
N PRO A 297 91.43 -12.33 105.09
CA PRO A 297 90.87 -11.22 105.89
C PRO A 297 91.12 -9.80 105.31
N ALA A 298 90.60 -8.79 106.03
CA ALA A 298 90.66 -7.36 105.67
C ALA A 298 91.56 -6.55 106.62
N SER A 299 91.95 -5.33 106.21
CA SER A 299 92.06 -4.16 107.12
C SER A 299 92.43 -2.83 106.43
N ARG A 300 91.62 -1.78 106.73
CA ARG A 300 92.04 -0.42 107.18
C ARG A 300 92.75 0.54 106.17
N HIS A 301 92.58 1.89 106.20
CA HIS A 301 91.64 2.83 106.88
C HIS A 301 91.89 4.30 106.42
N ILE A 302 90.94 5.23 106.68
CA ILE A 302 91.05 6.72 106.81
C ILE A 302 91.23 7.60 105.52
N PRO A 303 90.98 8.97 105.51
CA PRO A 303 89.76 9.48 104.83
C PRO A 303 90.00 10.76 103.91
N PRO A 304 89.20 11.88 103.85
CA PRO A 304 88.90 12.57 102.58
C PRO A 304 89.43 14.06 102.54
N PRO A 305 89.06 14.97 101.57
CA PRO A 305 87.70 15.54 101.39
C PRO A 305 87.25 15.86 99.92
N ARG A 306 86.03 16.43 99.81
CA ARG A 306 85.38 17.13 98.68
C ARG A 306 85.98 18.55 98.41
N PRO A 307 85.47 19.39 97.46
CA PRO A 307 84.61 19.18 96.27
C PRO A 307 85.06 19.96 94.99
N SER A 308 84.38 19.74 93.84
CA SER A 308 83.98 20.83 92.89
C SER A 308 83.04 20.35 91.76
N ASN A 309 82.45 21.32 91.04
CA ASN A 309 81.53 21.28 89.89
C ASN A 309 82.11 22.25 88.81
N PRO A 310 81.53 22.49 87.60
CA PRO A 310 80.55 21.77 86.78
C PRO A 310 81.02 21.68 85.28
N VAL A 311 80.11 21.85 84.29
CA VAL A 311 80.31 22.07 82.81
C VAL A 311 80.66 20.80 81.99
N HIS A 312 80.19 20.55 80.75
CA HIS A 312 79.00 20.91 79.93
C HIS A 312 79.09 20.05 78.62
N GLU A 313 78.16 20.24 77.68
CA GLU A 313 78.12 19.76 76.27
C GLU A 313 77.58 18.33 75.98
N THR A 314 77.07 17.98 74.78
CA THR A 314 76.34 18.66 73.65
C THR A 314 75.94 17.51 72.68
N GLY A 315 74.83 17.59 71.93
CA GLY A 315 74.44 16.61 70.89
C GLY A 315 73.36 15.62 71.33
N ASP A 316 72.07 15.69 70.96
CA ASP A 316 71.32 16.27 69.81
C ASP A 316 71.04 15.28 68.65
N GLY A 317 69.85 15.35 68.05
CA GLY A 317 69.30 14.39 67.05
C GLY A 317 68.78 13.07 67.65
N LEU A 318 67.49 12.66 67.61
CA LEU A 318 66.27 13.13 66.92
C LEU A 318 66.23 12.97 65.38
N GLU A 319 65.73 11.81 64.92
CA GLU A 319 64.74 11.60 63.83
C GLU A 319 64.54 10.07 63.66
N LYS A 320 63.36 9.41 63.59
CA LYS A 320 61.94 9.72 63.27
C LYS A 320 61.58 9.48 61.79
N ILE A 321 60.48 8.73 61.56
CA ILE A 321 59.70 8.56 60.29
C ILE A 321 60.42 7.94 59.06
N ASP A 322 59.76 7.42 57.98
CA ASP A 322 58.32 7.36 57.63
C ASP A 322 57.89 6.13 56.77
N TRP A 323 56.66 6.17 56.25
CA TRP A 323 55.80 5.13 55.62
C TRP A 323 56.15 4.52 54.24
N VAL A 324 55.46 3.39 53.97
CA VAL A 324 54.79 2.98 52.70
C VAL A 324 55.63 2.62 51.45
N THR A 325 55.37 1.41 50.93
CA THR A 325 54.98 1.14 49.54
C THR A 325 53.97 0.00 49.55
#